data_AF-A0A3D4HK67-F1
#
_entry.id   AF-A0A3D4HK67-F1
#
_cell.length_a   1.000
_cell.length_b   1.000
_cell.length_c   1.000
_cell.angle_alpha   90.00
_cell.angle_beta   90.00
_cell.angle_gamma   90.00
#
_symmetry.space_group_name_H-M   'P 1'
#
loop_
_entity.id
_entity.type
_entity.pdbx_description
1 polymer ?
#
loop_
_entity_poly.entity_id
_entity_poly.type
_entity_poly.pdbx_seq_one_letter_code
_entity_poly.pdbx_strand_id
1 'polypeptide(L)'
;MMHKGHTVKEVIEEAIKLNEARLPFSTVIMYGIAGEGESVKNAEATVDMVNRFQTDRIITMSLLVFFGTELEGMVKRKEFTPPDSKERLLEIRTLLEGLDPKGQTCFDTTHPSNIIKISGTLPRDKERLIREVTRYLDRA
;
A
#
# COMPACT_ATOMS: atom_id res chain seq x y z
N MET A 1 -4.94 -0.65 -16.91
CA MET A 1 -3.54 -0.62 -16.43
C MET A 1 -3.21 0.82 -16.08
N MET A 2 -2.59 1.09 -14.93
CA MET A 2 -2.20 2.46 -14.56
C MET A 2 -0.83 2.78 -15.19
N HIS A 3 -0.72 3.90 -15.90
CA HIS A 3 0.48 4.30 -16.67
C HIS A 3 1.62 4.82 -15.76
N LYS A 4 2.14 3.97 -14.87
CA LYS A 4 3.12 4.34 -13.82
C LYS A 4 4.51 4.75 -14.37
N GLY A 5 4.81 4.47 -15.63
CA GLY A 5 6.06 4.89 -16.30
C GLY A 5 7.33 4.19 -15.83
N HIS A 6 7.22 3.16 -14.99
CA HIS A 6 8.32 2.33 -14.51
C HIS A 6 7.83 0.91 -14.21
N THR A 7 8.77 -0.01 -14.11
CA THR A 7 8.57 -1.42 -13.78
C THR A 7 8.93 -1.72 -12.32
N VAL A 8 8.40 -2.83 -11.80
CA VAL A 8 8.78 -3.34 -10.46
C VAL A 8 10.28 -3.63 -10.37
N LYS A 9 10.88 -4.13 -11.46
CA LYS A 9 12.31 -4.42 -11.54
C LYS A 9 13.15 -3.15 -11.34
N GLU A 10 12.83 -2.08 -12.06
CA GLU A 10 13.52 -0.78 -11.93
C GLU A 10 13.38 -0.24 -10.50
N VAL A 11 12.19 -0.32 -9.90
CA VAL A 11 11.99 0.13 -8.50
C VAL A 11 12.89 -0.62 -7.54
N ILE A 12 13.01 -1.94 -7.67
CA ILE A 12 13.87 -2.75 -6.81
C ILE A 12 15.35 -2.39 -7.03
N GLU A 13 15.79 -2.26 -8.27
CA GLU A 13 17.18 -1.92 -8.60
C GLU A 13 17.58 -0.54 -8.03
N GLU A 14 16.72 0.48 -8.19
CA GLU A 14 17.00 1.80 -7.65
C GLU A 14 16.92 1.85 -6.12
N ALA A 15 15.98 1.14 -5.50
CA ALA A 15 15.89 1.04 -4.04
C ALA A 15 17.13 0.38 -3.42
N ILE A 16 17.68 -0.66 -4.07
CA ILE A 16 18.92 -1.31 -3.61
C ILE A 16 20.10 -0.34 -3.71
N LYS A 17 20.23 0.45 -4.80
CA LYS A 17 21.28 1.47 -4.92
C LYS A 17 21.21 2.50 -3.79
N LEU A 18 19.99 2.93 -3.42
CA LEU A 18 19.80 3.82 -2.27
C LEU A 18 20.25 3.17 -0.95
N ASN A 19 19.95 1.89 -0.74
CA ASN A 19 20.45 1.14 0.42
C ASN A 19 21.98 1.02 0.44
N GLU A 20 22.61 0.70 -0.68
CA GLU A 20 24.08 0.60 -0.82
C GLU A 20 24.76 1.95 -0.56
N ALA A 21 24.16 3.04 -1.03
CA ALA A 21 24.60 4.41 -0.76
C ALA A 21 24.30 4.89 0.68
N ARG A 22 23.58 4.09 1.49
CA ARG A 22 23.13 4.43 2.84
C ARG A 22 22.27 5.71 2.88
N LEU A 23 21.47 5.91 1.83
CA LEU A 23 20.52 7.01 1.75
C LEU A 23 19.15 6.55 2.26
N PRO A 24 18.63 7.15 3.35
CA PRO A 24 17.31 6.82 3.85
C PRO A 24 16.23 7.29 2.88
N PHE A 25 15.18 6.47 2.70
CA PHE A 25 14.03 6.84 1.88
C PHE A 25 12.73 6.28 2.46
N SER A 26 11.61 6.76 1.93
CA SER A 26 10.26 6.28 2.25
C SER A 26 9.63 5.66 1.01
N THR A 27 8.90 4.57 1.21
CA THR A 27 8.11 3.90 0.17
C THR A 27 6.67 4.32 0.29
N VAL A 28 6.11 4.91 -0.77
CA VAL A 28 4.70 5.31 -0.82
C VAL A 28 3.89 4.25 -1.55
N ILE A 29 2.85 3.73 -0.90
CA ILE A 29 1.98 2.69 -1.43
C ILE A 29 0.57 3.24 -1.59
N MET A 30 0.04 3.18 -2.80
CA MET A 30 -1.35 3.51 -3.08
C MET A 30 -2.18 2.24 -3.14
N TYR A 31 -3.01 1.98 -2.13
CA TYR A 31 -3.93 0.84 -2.10
C TYR A 31 -5.28 1.22 -2.71
N GLY A 32 -6.05 0.21 -3.11
CA GLY A 32 -7.29 0.33 -3.86
C GLY A 32 -7.08 0.65 -5.34
N ILE A 33 -5.82 0.70 -5.81
CA ILE A 33 -5.47 1.06 -7.18
C ILE A 33 -5.73 -0.07 -8.19
N ALA A 34 -5.77 -1.31 -7.72
CA ALA A 34 -6.00 -2.47 -8.58
C ALA A 34 -7.46 -2.64 -8.99
N GLY A 35 -8.39 -2.00 -8.28
CA GLY A 35 -9.83 -2.13 -8.53
C GLY A 35 -10.49 -3.20 -7.64
N GLU A 36 -11.81 -3.28 -7.76
CA GLU A 36 -12.65 -4.30 -7.12
C GLU A 36 -12.15 -5.72 -7.44
N GLY A 37 -12.10 -6.59 -6.43
CA GLY A 37 -11.71 -8.00 -6.55
C GLY A 37 -10.20 -8.25 -6.57
N GLU A 38 -9.35 -7.23 -6.74
CA GLU A 38 -7.90 -7.40 -6.94
C GLU A 38 -7.06 -6.98 -5.71
N SER A 39 -7.71 -6.61 -4.60
CA SER A 39 -7.07 -6.03 -3.41
C SER A 39 -5.99 -6.94 -2.80
N VAL A 40 -6.32 -8.20 -2.51
CA VAL A 40 -5.36 -9.16 -1.89
C VAL A 40 -4.15 -9.38 -2.80
N LYS A 41 -4.40 -9.64 -4.08
CA LYS A 41 -3.35 -9.87 -5.07
C LYS A 41 -2.45 -8.65 -5.26
N ASN A 42 -3.00 -7.44 -5.22
CA ASN A 42 -2.21 -6.21 -5.27
C ASN A 42 -1.35 -6.04 -4.02
N ALA A 43 -1.88 -6.35 -2.83
CA ALA A 43 -1.11 -6.34 -1.60
C ALA A 43 0.03 -7.36 -1.63
N GLU A 44 -0.22 -8.61 -2.04
CA GLU A 44 0.80 -9.65 -2.18
C GLU A 44 1.91 -9.24 -3.15
N ALA A 45 1.55 -8.75 -4.33
CA ALA A 45 2.53 -8.26 -5.31
C ALA A 45 3.35 -7.07 -4.77
N THR A 46 2.73 -6.21 -3.96
CA THR A 46 3.41 -5.09 -3.30
C THR A 46 4.36 -5.58 -2.21
N VAL A 47 3.94 -6.55 -1.40
CA VAL A 47 4.78 -7.20 -0.38
C VAL A 47 6.01 -7.84 -1.02
N ASP A 48 5.82 -8.59 -2.10
CA ASP A 48 6.89 -9.27 -2.84
C ASP A 48 7.96 -8.30 -3.35
N MET A 49 7.55 -7.08 -3.73
CA MET A 49 8.46 -6.01 -4.12
C MET A 49 9.14 -5.37 -2.91
N VAL A 50 8.37 -4.92 -1.91
CA VAL A 50 8.89 -4.13 -0.78
C VAL A 50 9.85 -4.94 0.08
N ASN A 51 9.63 -6.24 0.25
CA ASN A 51 10.52 -7.12 1.02
C ASN A 51 11.91 -7.32 0.36
N ARG A 52 12.14 -6.82 -0.87
CA ARG A 52 13.44 -6.92 -1.57
C ARG A 52 14.45 -5.88 -1.15
N PHE A 53 14.03 -4.78 -0.54
CA PHE A 53 14.87 -3.67 -0.10
C PHE A 53 14.48 -3.20 1.30
N GLN A 54 15.30 -2.35 1.92
CA GLN A 54 15.00 -1.74 3.21
C GLN A 54 14.56 -0.29 3.02
N THR A 55 13.50 0.13 3.70
CA THR A 55 12.99 1.50 3.69
C THR A 55 12.73 1.95 5.12
N ASP A 56 12.89 3.24 5.41
CA ASP A 56 12.70 3.77 6.77
C ASP A 56 11.22 3.88 7.12
N ARG A 57 10.39 4.16 6.10
CA ARG A 57 8.96 4.35 6.27
C ARG A 57 8.19 3.83 5.07
N ILE A 58 7.10 3.13 5.35
CA ILE A 58 6.04 2.81 4.41
C ILE A 58 4.87 3.75 4.71
N ILE A 59 4.55 4.61 3.74
CA ILE A 59 3.42 5.54 3.81
C ILE A 59 2.33 5.01 2.90
N THR A 60 1.15 4.73 3.44
CA THR A 60 0.02 4.31 2.62
C THR A 60 -0.88 5.48 2.26
N MET A 61 -1.51 5.41 1.10
CA MET A 61 -2.59 6.30 0.69
C MET A 61 -3.68 5.52 -0.04
N SER A 62 -4.93 5.81 0.27
CA SER A 62 -6.08 5.28 -0.46
C SER A 62 -6.22 5.96 -1.82
N LEU A 63 -6.49 5.21 -2.88
CA LEU A 63 -6.88 5.78 -4.17
C LEU A 63 -8.21 6.55 -4.01
N LEU A 64 -8.21 7.81 -4.43
CA LEU A 64 -9.40 8.65 -4.56
C LEU A 64 -9.65 8.97 -6.04
N VAL A 65 -10.91 8.89 -6.46
CA VAL A 65 -11.33 9.28 -7.81
C VAL A 65 -11.72 10.76 -7.79
N PHE A 66 -10.93 11.60 -8.46
CA PHE A 66 -11.19 13.04 -8.54
C PHE A 66 -11.96 13.42 -9.81
N PHE A 67 -12.85 14.41 -9.68
CA PHE A 67 -13.60 14.96 -10.80
C PHE A 67 -12.68 15.47 -11.92
N GLY A 68 -13.04 15.19 -13.17
CA GLY A 68 -12.29 15.65 -14.35
C GLY A 68 -11.02 14.86 -14.65
N THR A 69 -10.73 13.80 -13.90
CA THR A 69 -9.60 12.91 -14.19
C THR A 69 -9.98 11.81 -15.19
N GLU A 70 -8.99 11.27 -15.89
CA GLU A 70 -9.17 10.09 -16.75
C GLU A 70 -9.79 8.92 -15.97
N LEU A 71 -9.37 8.74 -14.71
CA LEU A 71 -9.88 7.72 -13.81
C LEU A 71 -11.39 7.86 -13.55
N GLU A 72 -11.90 9.09 -13.36
CA GLU A 72 -13.35 9.33 -13.28
C GLU A 72 -14.06 8.91 -14.57
N GLY A 73 -13.46 9.19 -15.72
CA GLY A 73 -13.95 8.74 -17.02
C GLY A 73 -14.01 7.21 -17.12
N MET A 74 -12.96 6.50 -16.67
CA MET A 74 -12.92 5.04 -16.64
C MET A 74 -14.02 4.47 -15.74
N VAL A 75 -14.26 5.08 -14.57
CA VAL A 75 -15.36 4.68 -13.68
C VAL A 75 -16.72 4.86 -14.36
N LYS A 76 -16.97 6.01 -14.99
CA LYS A 76 -18.23 6.28 -15.71
C LYS A 76 -18.45 5.29 -16.87
N ARG A 77 -17.38 4.88 -17.55
CA ARG A 77 -17.41 3.87 -18.63
C ARG A 77 -17.42 2.42 -18.13
N LYS A 78 -17.35 2.17 -16.81
CA LYS A 78 -17.24 0.84 -16.19
C LYS A 78 -15.98 0.06 -16.60
N GLU A 79 -14.93 0.78 -16.98
CA GLU A 79 -13.60 0.20 -17.26
C GLU A 79 -12.78 0.03 -15.97
N PHE A 80 -13.18 0.70 -14.89
CA PHE A 80 -12.60 0.58 -13.57
C PHE A 80 -13.70 0.68 -12.52
N THR A 81 -13.81 -0.34 -11.66
CA THR A 81 -14.64 -0.28 -10.46
C THR A 81 -13.73 -0.08 -9.25
N PRO A 82 -13.84 1.02 -8.49
CA PRO A 82 -13.07 1.19 -7.28
C PRO A 82 -13.46 0.13 -6.23
N PRO A 83 -12.51 -0.41 -5.46
CA PRO A 83 -12.84 -1.35 -4.40
C PRO A 83 -13.59 -0.66 -3.27
N ASP A 84 -14.44 -1.42 -2.59
CA ASP A 84 -15.20 -0.94 -1.44
C ASP A 84 -14.32 -0.77 -0.19
N SER A 85 -14.92 -0.30 0.91
CA SER A 85 -14.21 -0.09 2.17
C SER A 85 -13.65 -1.39 2.76
N LYS A 86 -14.34 -2.51 2.60
CA LYS A 86 -13.94 -3.80 3.17
C LYS A 86 -12.74 -4.36 2.42
N GLU A 87 -12.74 -4.30 1.10
CA GLU A 87 -11.62 -4.68 0.25
C GLU A 87 -10.38 -3.83 0.53
N ARG A 88 -10.55 -2.51 0.70
CA ARG A 88 -9.45 -1.61 1.07
C ARG A 88 -8.83 -1.96 2.42
N LEU A 89 -9.66 -2.25 3.42
CA LEU A 89 -9.16 -2.70 4.73
C LEU A 89 -8.46 -4.05 4.64
N LEU A 90 -8.99 -4.97 3.81
CA LEU A 90 -8.37 -6.27 3.55
C LEU A 90 -6.99 -6.09 2.91
N GLU A 91 -6.84 -5.18 1.96
CA GLU A 91 -5.57 -4.85 1.33
C GLU A 91 -4.52 -4.38 2.36
N ILE A 92 -4.90 -3.46 3.27
CA ILE A 92 -4.01 -3.01 4.34
C ILE A 92 -3.64 -4.16 5.27
N ARG A 93 -4.60 -5.03 5.63
CA ARG A 93 -4.33 -6.20 6.48
C ARG A 93 -3.34 -7.15 5.82
N THR A 94 -3.55 -7.48 4.55
CA THR A 94 -2.66 -8.35 3.76
C THR A 94 -1.26 -7.74 3.62
N LEU A 95 -1.15 -6.43 3.41
CA LEU A 95 0.14 -5.73 3.44
C LEU A 95 0.84 -5.94 4.79
N LEU A 96 0.16 -5.66 5.91
CA LEU A 96 0.76 -5.83 7.23
C LEU A 96 1.16 -7.29 7.52
N GLU A 97 0.33 -8.26 7.13
CA GLU A 97 0.59 -9.70 7.28
C GLU A 97 1.84 -10.14 6.49
N GLY A 98 2.00 -9.65 5.26
CA GLY A 98 3.10 -10.05 4.37
C GLY A 98 4.40 -9.25 4.52
N LEU A 99 4.34 -7.99 4.96
CA LEU A 99 5.53 -7.15 5.11
C LEU A 99 6.51 -7.74 6.14
N ASP A 100 7.76 -7.91 5.72
CA ASP A 100 8.85 -8.49 6.49
C ASP A 100 10.14 -7.65 6.31
N PRO A 101 10.18 -6.43 6.84
CA PRO A 101 11.33 -5.55 6.68
C PRO A 101 12.56 -6.09 7.43
N LYS A 102 13.74 -5.98 6.82
CA LYS A 102 15.02 -6.46 7.39
C LYS A 102 15.50 -5.63 8.58
N GLY A 103 14.96 -4.42 8.74
CA GLY A 103 15.25 -3.51 9.84
C GLY A 103 13.99 -2.79 10.32
N GLN A 104 14.16 -1.83 11.23
CA GLN A 104 13.04 -1.03 11.72
C GLN A 104 12.46 -0.18 10.58
N THR A 105 11.15 -0.31 10.38
CA THR A 105 10.42 0.44 9.34
C THR A 105 9.13 0.99 9.95
N CYS A 106 8.92 2.29 9.86
CA CYS A 106 7.66 2.91 10.25
C CYS A 106 6.56 2.56 9.25
N PHE A 107 5.41 2.10 9.71
CA PHE A 107 4.21 1.94 8.88
C PHE A 107 3.20 3.03 9.25
N ASP A 108 2.69 3.74 8.24
CA ASP A 108 1.95 4.98 8.43
C ASP A 108 0.74 5.08 7.49
N THR A 109 -0.47 5.06 8.08
CA THR A 109 -1.73 5.29 7.36
C THR A 109 -2.35 6.66 7.68
N THR A 110 -1.60 7.61 8.22
CA THR A 110 -2.17 8.90 8.67
C THR A 110 -2.49 9.89 7.54
N HIS A 111 -2.08 9.60 6.30
CA HIS A 111 -2.43 10.42 5.13
C HIS A 111 -3.96 10.64 5.03
N PRO A 112 -4.44 11.86 4.72
CA PRO A 112 -5.88 12.20 4.79
C PRO A 112 -6.80 11.35 3.92
N SER A 113 -6.28 10.72 2.85
CA SER A 113 -7.08 9.85 1.98
C SER A 113 -7.40 8.49 2.60
N ASN A 114 -6.71 8.09 3.67
CA ASN A 114 -6.90 6.76 4.25
C ASN A 114 -8.19 6.64 5.07
N ILE A 115 -8.81 5.46 4.97
CA ILE A 115 -10.06 5.14 5.66
C ILE A 115 -9.86 4.82 7.15
N ILE A 116 -8.63 4.54 7.56
CA ILE A 116 -8.22 4.31 8.96
C ILE A 116 -6.91 5.03 9.25
N LYS A 117 -6.71 5.43 10.51
CA LYS A 117 -5.51 6.12 10.98
C LYS A 117 -4.81 5.28 12.04
N ILE A 118 -3.84 4.48 11.61
CA ILE A 118 -2.97 3.69 12.47
C ILE A 118 -1.52 3.92 12.08
N SER A 119 -0.62 3.79 13.04
CA SER A 119 0.82 3.83 12.79
C SER A 119 1.58 3.01 13.82
N GLY A 120 2.77 2.56 13.45
CA GLY A 120 3.63 1.75 14.30
C GLY A 120 4.97 1.44 13.64
N THR A 121 5.84 0.76 14.37
CA THR A 121 7.15 0.33 13.87
C THR A 121 7.15 -1.17 13.63
N LEU A 122 7.38 -1.60 12.40
CA LEU A 122 7.56 -3.00 12.04
C LEU A 122 8.99 -3.46 12.35
N PRO A 123 9.18 -4.75 12.77
CA PRO A 123 8.15 -5.76 13.03
C PRO A 123 7.49 -5.65 14.43
N ARG A 124 8.01 -4.79 15.32
CA ARG A 124 7.60 -4.68 16.74
C ARG A 124 6.08 -4.55 16.93
N ASP A 125 5.45 -3.68 16.14
CA ASP A 125 4.03 -3.36 16.25
C ASP A 125 3.14 -4.17 15.29
N LYS A 126 3.70 -5.08 14.48
CA LYS A 126 2.98 -5.79 13.40
C LYS A 126 1.67 -6.40 13.88
N GLU A 127 1.74 -7.21 14.94
CA GLU A 127 0.57 -7.87 15.54
C GLU A 127 -0.47 -6.88 16.10
N ARG A 128 -0.02 -5.74 16.65
CA ARG A 128 -0.92 -4.69 17.13
C ARG A 128 -1.66 -4.04 15.96
N LEU A 129 -0.93 -3.69 14.90
CA LEU A 129 -1.49 -3.05 13.71
C LEU A 129 -2.49 -3.98 13.01
N ILE A 130 -2.15 -5.26 12.82
CA ILE A 130 -3.07 -6.26 12.23
C ILE A 130 -4.37 -6.33 13.03
N ARG A 131 -4.29 -6.43 14.37
CA ARG A 131 -5.49 -6.42 15.23
C ARG A 131 -6.30 -5.14 15.11
N GLU A 132 -5.66 -3.97 14.99
CA GLU A 132 -6.37 -2.71 14.79
C GLU A 132 -7.13 -2.71 13.47
N VAL A 133 -6.52 -3.13 12.35
CA VAL A 133 -7.19 -3.24 11.05
C VAL A 133 -8.34 -4.25 11.11
N THR A 134 -8.14 -5.41 11.73
CA THR A 134 -9.18 -6.45 11.87
C THR A 134 -10.41 -5.92 12.60
N ARG A 135 -10.25 -5.10 13.65
CA ARG A 135 -11.41 -4.48 14.33
C ARG A 135 -12.22 -3.55 13.42
N TYR A 136 -11.58 -2.89 12.45
CA TYR A 136 -12.31 -2.08 11.46
C TYR A 136 -13.00 -2.99 10.43
N LEU A 137 -12.36 -4.08 10.00
CA LEU A 137 -12.95 -5.07 9.10
C LEU A 137 -14.21 -5.72 9.68
N ASP A 138 -14.20 -6.08 10.96
CA ASP A 138 -15.35 -6.72 11.62
C ASP A 138 -16.58 -5.81 11.73
N ARG A 139 -16.40 -4.50 11.49
CA ARG A 139 -17.46 -3.47 11.55
C ARG A 139 -17.90 -2.98 10.17
N ALA A 140 -17.25 -3.44 9.10
CA ALA A 140 -17.45 -2.99 7.73
C ALA A 140 -18.52 -3.79 6.98
#